data_AF-A0A8C3GUH5-F1
#
_entry.id   AF-A0A8C3GUH5-F1
#
_cell.length_a   1.000
_cell.length_b   1.000
_cell.length_c   1.000
_cell.angle_alpha   90.00
_cell.angle_beta   90.00
_cell.angle_gamma   90.00
#
_symmetry.space_group_name_H-M   'P 1'
#
loop_
_entity.id
_entity.type
_entity.pdbx_description
1 polymer ?
#
loop_
_entity_poly.entity_id
_entity_poly.type
_entity_poly.pdbx_seq_one_letter_code
_entity_poly.pdbx_strand_id
1 'polypeptide(L)'
;MSGVGGWKEGSRYRTATASSTPFSSQGNPWGGNNETEKGKNTQKLTTSEEKQRDQASAHQQEQCVGPYVLVTPNETRRKQLQQIAKKELNDLEQWKKEHRPGPITLSPQRLGGNESEAKVRQNQQMILMQSKYQKKAERLEAKKRQEEMQRRKMFLEDQKYKTNELLSRLDMGLPKSDSCQTASPGPESTAWKRSHAYKQALREDENRRLEEMKQEQQRKAELMDFKQKQEEEIRTRAHQKEQRRVNNAFLDRLQNKTQPNDIYQPGYTGLPQ
;
A
#
# COMPACT_ATOMS: atom_id res chain seq x y z
N MET A 1 51.41 -27.77 17.34
CA MET A 1 50.49 -27.89 16.18
C MET A 1 49.12 -27.49 16.71
N SER A 2 48.37 -26.50 16.25
CA SER A 2 48.41 -25.47 15.20
C SER A 2 47.32 -24.48 15.69
N GLY A 3 47.29 -23.17 15.45
CA GLY A 3 47.90 -22.26 14.51
C GLY A 3 46.93 -21.08 14.49
N VAL A 4 47.40 -19.92 14.95
CA VAL A 4 46.65 -18.66 14.96
C VAL A 4 46.60 -18.09 13.54
N GLY A 5 45.42 -17.70 13.09
CA GLY A 5 45.19 -16.77 11.97
C GLY A 5 43.78 -16.20 12.14
N GLY A 6 43.53 -14.90 12.24
CA GLY A 6 44.24 -13.76 11.65
C GLY A 6 43.39 -13.22 10.51
N TRP A 7 42.26 -12.56 10.82
CA TRP A 7 41.44 -11.85 9.84
C TRP A 7 41.38 -10.38 10.25
N LYS A 8 42.16 -9.56 9.53
CA LYS A 8 42.09 -8.10 9.53
C LYS A 8 41.06 -7.68 8.49
N GLU A 9 40.12 -6.83 8.87
CA GLU A 9 39.30 -6.07 7.94
C GLU A 9 39.54 -4.57 8.15
N GLY A 10 39.89 -3.88 7.07
CA GLY A 10 40.11 -2.45 7.04
C GLY A 10 39.20 -1.82 6.00
N SER A 11 38.45 -0.79 6.40
CA SER A 11 37.73 0.15 5.51
C SER A 11 37.31 1.34 6.38
N ARG A 12 38.04 2.46 6.48
CA ARG A 12 38.35 3.52 5.51
C ARG A 12 37.10 4.21 4.89
N TYR A 13 36.75 5.33 5.56
CA TYR A 13 36.07 6.57 5.14
C TYR A 13 34.64 6.54 4.57
N ARG A 14 33.71 7.30 5.17
CA ARG A 14 33.49 8.74 4.86
C ARG A 14 32.40 9.38 5.74
N THR A 15 32.71 10.56 6.26
CA THR A 15 31.81 11.53 6.92
C THR A 15 30.95 12.22 5.86
N ALA A 16 29.64 12.33 6.07
CA ALA A 16 28.75 13.14 5.23
C ALA A 16 28.34 14.41 5.99
N THR A 17 28.91 15.53 5.59
CA THR A 17 28.57 16.89 6.05
C THR A 17 27.42 17.43 5.20
N ALA A 18 26.41 18.00 5.86
CA ALA A 18 25.33 18.71 5.21
C ALA A 18 25.81 20.08 4.68
N SER A 19 25.40 20.45 3.47
CA SER A 19 25.34 21.87 3.05
C SER A 19 24.35 22.08 1.91
N SER A 20 23.28 22.80 2.24
CA SER A 20 22.64 23.87 1.45
C SER A 20 22.23 23.63 0.00
N THR A 21 20.92 23.45 -0.19
CA THR A 21 20.18 23.71 -1.43
C THR A 21 20.03 25.22 -1.65
N PRO A 22 20.20 25.73 -2.88
CA PRO A 22 19.44 26.87 -3.37
C PRO A 22 18.48 26.43 -4.49
N PHE A 23 17.24 26.89 -4.35
CA PHE A 23 16.16 26.78 -5.30
C PHE A 23 16.48 27.60 -6.56
N SER A 24 16.38 27.00 -7.74
CA SER A 24 16.32 27.72 -9.02
C SER A 24 15.20 27.13 -9.89
N SER A 25 14.33 28.04 -10.32
CA SER A 25 13.12 27.82 -11.11
C SER A 25 13.46 27.71 -12.60
N GLN A 26 13.19 26.58 -13.25
CA GLN A 26 12.98 26.56 -14.70
C GLN A 26 12.16 25.33 -15.15
N GLY A 27 11.17 25.60 -16.01
CA GLY A 27 10.12 24.66 -16.42
C GLY A 27 10.57 23.57 -17.39
N ASN A 28 9.71 22.56 -17.49
CA ASN A 28 9.84 21.42 -18.42
C ASN A 28 9.69 21.86 -19.88
N PRO A 29 10.43 21.19 -20.79
CA PRO A 29 9.81 20.76 -22.04
C PRO A 29 10.13 19.29 -22.36
N TRP A 30 9.09 18.59 -22.80
CA TRP A 30 9.15 17.23 -23.34
C TRP A 30 9.98 17.19 -24.64
N GLY A 31 10.74 16.10 -24.83
CA GLY A 31 11.37 15.74 -26.10
C GLY A 31 11.85 14.30 -26.03
N GLY A 32 11.26 13.43 -26.86
CA GLY A 32 11.59 12.02 -26.97
C GLY A 32 12.76 11.77 -27.92
N ASN A 33 13.52 10.71 -27.63
CA ASN A 33 14.68 10.29 -28.41
C ASN A 33 14.47 8.84 -28.84
N ASN A 34 14.59 8.57 -30.14
CA ASN A 34 14.68 7.23 -30.70
C ASN A 34 16.10 7.09 -31.23
N GLU A 35 16.83 6.03 -30.86
CA GLU A 35 17.98 5.58 -31.64
C GLU A 35 18.11 4.04 -31.67
N THR A 36 18.12 3.56 -32.92
CA THR A 36 19.02 2.52 -33.45
C THR A 36 18.70 1.06 -33.18
N GLU A 37 18.03 0.44 -34.16
CA GLU A 37 18.12 -0.99 -34.44
C GLU A 37 19.27 -1.27 -35.42
N LYS A 38 20.14 -2.22 -35.07
CA LYS A 38 21.17 -2.77 -35.97
C LYS A 38 20.59 -3.89 -36.82
N GLY A 39 20.66 -3.70 -38.14
CA GLY A 39 21.23 -4.63 -39.12
C GLY A 39 20.65 -6.04 -39.25
N LYS A 40 20.14 -6.35 -40.45
CA LYS A 40 20.80 -7.23 -41.45
C LYS A 40 19.80 -7.56 -42.57
N ASN A 41 20.04 -7.01 -43.75
CA ASN A 41 19.41 -7.42 -45.00
C ASN A 41 20.36 -8.40 -45.72
N THR A 42 19.89 -9.62 -45.95
CA THR A 42 20.53 -10.60 -46.83
C THR A 42 19.79 -10.64 -48.17
N GLN A 43 20.48 -10.11 -49.17
CA GLN A 43 20.55 -10.48 -50.59
C GLN A 43 19.62 -11.60 -51.13
N LYS A 44 18.90 -11.26 -52.20
CA LYS A 44 18.87 -11.88 -53.55
C LYS A 44 17.80 -11.12 -54.36
N LEU A 45 18.09 -10.24 -55.33
CA LEU A 45 18.90 -10.28 -56.55
C LEU A 45 18.46 -11.32 -57.61
N THR A 46 17.63 -10.83 -58.54
CA THR A 46 17.56 -11.11 -59.98
C THR A 46 17.34 -9.73 -60.63
N THR A 47 18.32 -8.98 -61.16
CA THR A 47 18.93 -9.05 -62.52
C THR A 47 17.96 -9.60 -63.57
N SER A 48 17.63 -8.95 -64.70
CA SER A 48 18.07 -7.75 -65.44
C SER A 48 16.82 -7.29 -66.25
N GLU A 49 16.55 -6.02 -66.50
CA GLU A 49 17.02 -5.34 -67.70
C GLU A 49 17.12 -3.82 -67.51
N GLU A 50 18.19 -3.33 -68.11
CA GLU A 50 18.69 -1.97 -68.19
C GLU A 50 18.02 -1.19 -69.34
N LYS A 51 18.04 0.15 -69.21
CA LYS A 51 17.63 1.21 -70.14
C LYS A 51 16.12 1.46 -70.32
N GLN A 52 15.62 2.45 -69.59
CA GLN A 52 15.47 3.81 -70.16
C GLN A 52 15.14 4.86 -69.09
N ARG A 53 15.79 6.02 -69.20
CA ARG A 53 15.53 7.34 -68.57
C ARG A 53 15.90 7.45 -67.09
N ASP A 54 16.97 8.13 -66.66
CA ASP A 54 17.58 9.38 -67.11
C ASP A 54 16.56 10.46 -67.53
N GLN A 55 16.51 11.50 -66.69
CA GLN A 55 15.91 12.82 -66.94
C GLN A 55 14.38 12.87 -67.10
N ALA A 56 13.72 13.20 -65.98
CA ALA A 56 12.58 14.11 -66.00
C ALA A 56 12.49 14.89 -64.68
N SER A 57 13.56 15.61 -64.29
CA SER A 57 13.38 16.78 -63.43
C SER A 57 12.83 17.91 -64.32
N ALA A 58 11.55 17.81 -64.67
CA ALA A 58 10.84 18.92 -65.27
C ALA A 58 10.92 20.09 -64.29
N HIS A 59 11.53 21.17 -64.76
CA HIS A 59 11.71 22.44 -64.07
C HIS A 59 10.49 22.78 -63.19
N GLN A 60 10.67 22.92 -61.88
CA GLN A 60 9.85 23.90 -61.16
C GLN A 60 10.45 25.25 -61.53
N GLN A 61 9.96 25.80 -62.64
CA GLN A 61 10.28 27.14 -63.09
C GLN A 61 9.65 28.09 -62.06
N GLU A 62 10.45 28.58 -61.13
CA GLU A 62 10.03 29.60 -60.17
C GLU A 62 9.79 30.90 -60.94
N GLN A 63 8.54 31.16 -61.30
CA GLN A 63 8.13 32.45 -61.85
C GLN A 63 8.01 33.44 -60.69
N CYS A 64 9.05 34.26 -60.53
CA CYS A 64 9.07 35.34 -59.55
C CYS A 64 8.49 36.60 -60.21
N VAL A 65 7.31 37.03 -59.76
CA VAL A 65 6.70 38.30 -60.18
C VAL A 65 6.86 39.28 -59.03
N GLY A 66 7.98 40.01 -59.02
CA GLY A 66 8.35 40.93 -57.94
C GLY A 66 8.85 40.21 -56.68
N PRO A 67 8.60 40.75 -55.45
CA PRO A 67 9.16 40.21 -54.21
C PRO A 67 8.50 38.90 -53.72
N TYR A 68 7.56 38.33 -54.49
CA TYR A 68 6.86 37.10 -54.14
C TYR A 68 7.22 35.97 -55.13
N VAL A 69 7.60 34.82 -54.58
CA VAL A 69 7.80 33.57 -55.33
C VAL A 69 6.48 32.82 -55.38
N LEU A 70 5.96 32.57 -56.59
CA LEU A 70 4.70 31.85 -56.79
C LEU A 70 4.98 30.33 -56.88
N VAL A 71 4.94 29.64 -55.74
CA VAL A 71 5.13 28.18 -55.70
C VAL A 71 3.88 27.47 -56.21
N THR A 72 3.99 26.87 -57.39
CA THR A 72 2.87 26.16 -58.02
C THR A 72 2.61 24.82 -57.31
N PRO A 73 1.37 24.50 -56.91
CA PRO A 73 1.09 23.26 -56.20
C PRO A 73 1.45 22.00 -57.01
N ASN A 74 2.30 21.15 -56.45
CA ASN A 74 2.60 19.85 -57.03
C ASN A 74 1.42 18.90 -56.83
N GLU A 75 0.60 18.77 -57.88
CA GLU A 75 -0.64 17.98 -57.85
C GLU A 75 -0.40 16.49 -57.55
N THR A 76 0.73 15.93 -57.96
CA THR A 76 1.09 14.53 -57.68
C THR A 76 1.37 14.32 -56.20
N ARG A 77 2.21 15.18 -55.61
CA ARG A 77 2.51 15.15 -54.16
C ARG A 77 1.25 15.38 -53.33
N ARG A 78 0.38 16.29 -53.77
CA ARG A 78 -0.92 16.55 -53.14
C ARG A 78 -1.82 15.31 -53.15
N LYS A 79 -1.97 14.65 -54.30
CA LYS A 79 -2.79 13.42 -54.42
C LYS A 79 -2.24 12.29 -53.55
N GLN A 80 -0.92 12.11 -53.49
CA GLN A 80 -0.28 11.14 -52.60
C GLN A 80 -0.58 11.44 -51.13
N LEU A 81 -0.44 12.71 -50.71
CA LEU A 81 -0.74 13.13 -49.34
C LEU A 81 -2.21 12.85 -48.97
N GLN A 82 -3.13 13.12 -49.90
CA GLN A 82 -4.56 12.84 -49.71
C GLN A 82 -4.86 11.35 -49.60
N GLN A 83 -4.16 10.50 -50.36
CA GLN A 83 -4.32 9.04 -50.27
C GLN A 83 -3.83 8.51 -48.92
N ILE A 84 -2.69 8.98 -48.44
CA ILE A 84 -2.15 8.61 -47.13
C ILE A 84 -3.12 9.05 -46.02
N ALA A 85 -3.59 10.30 -46.06
CA ALA A 85 -4.55 10.82 -45.08
C ALA A 85 -5.85 9.99 -45.03
N LYS A 86 -6.38 9.57 -46.20
CA LYS A 86 -7.56 8.71 -46.28
C LYS A 86 -7.29 7.32 -45.70
N LYS A 87 -6.12 6.76 -45.96
CA LYS A 87 -5.73 5.45 -45.45
C LYS A 87 -5.57 5.47 -43.93
N GLU A 88 -4.84 6.44 -43.38
CA GLU A 88 -4.64 6.60 -41.94
C GLU A 88 -5.95 6.79 -41.18
N LEU A 89 -6.92 7.50 -41.77
CA LEU A 89 -8.25 7.66 -41.19
C LEU A 89 -8.99 6.31 -41.06
N ASN A 90 -8.90 5.47 -42.08
CA ASN A 90 -9.48 4.12 -42.06
C ASN A 90 -8.75 3.20 -41.06
N ASP A 91 -7.41 3.26 -41.03
CA ASP A 91 -6.60 2.47 -40.10
C ASP A 91 -6.94 2.84 -38.64
N LEU A 92 -7.16 4.12 -38.35
CA LEU A 92 -7.60 4.60 -37.04
C LEU A 92 -9.02 4.11 -36.69
N GLU A 93 -9.93 4.08 -37.66
CA GLU A 93 -11.29 3.58 -37.45
C GLU A 93 -11.28 2.06 -37.17
N GLN A 94 -10.46 1.30 -37.90
CA GLN A 94 -10.25 -0.12 -37.65
C GLN A 94 -9.63 -0.36 -36.28
N TRP A 95 -8.56 0.36 -35.93
CA TRP A 95 -7.95 0.29 -34.61
C TRP A 95 -8.96 0.59 -33.49
N LYS A 96 -9.80 1.62 -33.65
CA LYS A 96 -10.86 1.93 -32.69
C LYS A 96 -11.93 0.85 -32.59
N LYS A 97 -12.22 0.13 -33.68
CA LYS A 97 -13.16 -1.01 -33.69
C LYS A 97 -12.55 -2.23 -33.01
N GLU A 98 -11.30 -2.53 -33.30
CA GLU A 98 -10.53 -3.65 -32.73
C GLU A 98 -10.24 -3.45 -31.25
N HIS A 99 -9.91 -2.22 -30.86
CA HIS A 99 -9.68 -1.83 -29.47
C HIS A 99 -10.92 -1.22 -28.82
N ARG A 100 -12.12 -1.41 -29.40
CA ARG A 100 -13.35 -1.00 -28.75
C ARG A 100 -13.55 -1.89 -27.53
N PRO A 101 -13.47 -1.38 -26.29
CA PRO A 101 -13.91 -2.16 -25.15
C PRO A 101 -15.38 -2.54 -25.40
N GLY A 102 -15.69 -3.83 -25.28
CA GLY A 102 -17.04 -4.35 -25.52
C GLY A 102 -18.09 -3.64 -24.66
N PRO A 103 -19.40 -3.77 -25.00
CA PRO A 103 -20.48 -3.14 -24.24
C PRO A 103 -20.37 -3.42 -22.74
N ILE A 104 -20.04 -2.38 -21.96
CA ILE A 104 -19.90 -2.46 -20.49
C ILE A 104 -21.30 -2.54 -19.81
N THR A 105 -22.38 -2.58 -20.60
CA THR A 105 -23.77 -2.74 -20.14
C THR A 105 -24.14 -4.19 -19.82
N LEU A 106 -23.17 -5.07 -19.63
CA LEU A 106 -23.41 -6.29 -18.87
C LEU A 106 -23.40 -5.88 -17.39
N SER A 107 -24.50 -6.09 -16.68
CA SER A 107 -24.46 -6.12 -15.21
C SER A 107 -23.31 -7.06 -14.83
N PRO A 108 -22.40 -6.69 -13.91
CA PRO A 108 -21.26 -7.52 -13.54
C PRO A 108 -21.75 -8.90 -13.11
N GLN A 109 -21.73 -9.86 -14.04
CA GLN A 109 -22.61 -11.02 -13.93
C GLN A 109 -22.11 -12.02 -12.90
N ARG A 110 -20.82 -11.95 -12.54
CA ARG A 110 -20.22 -12.57 -11.36
C ARG A 110 -18.74 -12.18 -11.31
N LEU A 111 -18.38 -11.28 -10.41
CA LEU A 111 -17.03 -11.29 -9.87
C LEU A 111 -16.88 -12.64 -9.18
N GLY A 112 -15.88 -13.43 -9.57
CA GLY A 112 -15.64 -14.77 -9.02
C GLY A 112 -15.65 -14.73 -7.49
N GLY A 113 -16.65 -15.38 -6.90
CA GLY A 113 -16.94 -15.34 -5.47
C GLY A 113 -18.45 -15.36 -5.21
N ASN A 114 -18.86 -15.91 -4.07
CA ASN A 114 -20.27 -16.01 -3.69
C ASN A 114 -20.85 -14.66 -3.18
N GLU A 115 -20.11 -13.57 -3.27
CA GLU A 115 -20.52 -12.24 -2.75
C GLU A 115 -21.16 -11.37 -3.84
N SER A 116 -22.26 -10.69 -3.49
CA SER A 116 -22.91 -9.72 -4.36
C SER A 116 -22.04 -8.47 -4.58
N GLU A 117 -22.06 -7.90 -5.78
CA GLU A 117 -21.30 -6.69 -6.14
C GLU A 117 -21.53 -5.53 -5.15
N ALA A 118 -22.79 -5.32 -4.75
CA ALA A 118 -23.15 -4.28 -3.79
C ALA A 118 -22.44 -4.48 -2.44
N LYS A 119 -22.30 -5.74 -2.00
CA LYS A 119 -21.60 -6.11 -0.77
C LYS A 119 -20.10 -5.83 -0.89
N VAL A 120 -19.49 -6.17 -2.02
CA VAL A 120 -18.07 -5.88 -2.30
C VAL A 120 -17.80 -4.37 -2.28
N ARG A 121 -18.68 -3.56 -2.89
CA ARG A 121 -18.55 -2.09 -2.88
C ARG A 121 -18.67 -1.50 -1.47
N GLN A 122 -19.61 -1.98 -0.67
CA GLN A 122 -19.75 -1.56 0.72
C GLN A 122 -18.52 -1.96 1.55
N ASN A 123 -18.04 -3.20 1.39
CA ASN A 123 -16.83 -3.67 2.08
C ASN A 123 -15.62 -2.81 1.70
N GLN A 124 -15.46 -2.46 0.42
CA GLN A 124 -14.40 -1.57 -0.03
C GLN A 124 -14.47 -0.18 0.60
N GLN A 125 -15.67 0.42 0.67
CA GLN A 125 -15.86 1.70 1.35
C GLN A 125 -15.53 1.61 2.84
N MET A 126 -15.94 0.54 3.50
CA MET A 126 -15.65 0.28 4.91
C MET A 126 -14.13 0.16 5.15
N ILE A 127 -13.42 -0.63 4.34
CA ILE A 127 -11.97 -0.82 4.43
C ILE A 127 -11.24 0.52 4.26
N LEU A 128 -11.63 1.32 3.27
CA LEU A 128 -11.05 2.66 3.05
C LEU A 128 -11.25 3.57 4.26
N MET A 129 -12.45 3.55 4.84
CA MET A 129 -12.78 4.33 6.03
C MET A 129 -11.92 3.88 7.24
N GLN A 130 -11.85 2.57 7.50
CA GLN A 130 -11.06 2.00 8.60
C GLN A 130 -9.57 2.34 8.46
N SER A 131 -9.01 2.19 7.26
CA SER A 131 -7.61 2.53 6.98
C SER A 131 -7.30 4.02 7.26
N LYS A 132 -8.22 4.93 6.89
CA LYS A 132 -8.08 6.36 7.22
C LYS A 132 -8.03 6.61 8.72
N TYR A 133 -8.91 5.95 9.49
CA TYR A 133 -8.93 6.08 10.95
C TYR A 133 -7.67 5.51 11.60
N GLN A 134 -7.24 4.31 11.20
CA GLN A 134 -6.01 3.68 11.67
C GLN A 134 -4.81 4.59 11.42
N LYS A 135 -4.64 5.08 10.18
CA LYS A 135 -3.55 5.99 9.83
C LYS A 135 -3.56 7.28 10.65
N LYS A 136 -4.74 7.82 10.96
CA LYS A 136 -4.88 9.00 11.83
C LYS A 136 -4.47 8.71 13.27
N ALA A 137 -4.89 7.56 13.81
CA ALA A 137 -4.53 7.12 15.16
C ALA A 137 -3.01 6.90 15.28
N GLU A 138 -2.41 6.20 14.32
CA GLU A 138 -0.98 5.91 14.28
C GLU A 138 -0.15 7.20 14.20
N ARG A 139 -0.61 8.20 13.43
CA ARG A 139 0.03 9.52 13.34
C ARG A 139 0.01 10.27 14.67
N LEU A 140 -1.10 10.22 15.39
CA LEU A 140 -1.22 10.85 16.72
C LEU A 140 -0.33 10.14 17.73
N GLU A 141 -0.29 8.81 17.71
CA GLU A 141 0.53 8.02 18.61
C GLU A 141 2.03 8.23 18.33
N ALA A 142 2.45 8.27 17.06
CA ALA A 142 3.82 8.57 16.67
C ALA A 142 4.26 9.95 17.18
N LYS A 143 3.40 10.97 17.07
CA LYS A 143 3.68 12.31 17.62
C LYS A 143 3.86 12.27 19.14
N LYS A 144 2.96 11.58 19.85
CA LYS A 144 3.04 11.42 21.31
C LYS A 144 4.33 10.70 21.72
N ARG A 145 4.71 9.62 21.04
CA ARG A 145 5.97 8.88 21.29
C ARG A 145 7.19 9.76 21.04
N GLN A 146 7.17 10.60 20.01
CA GLN A 146 8.26 11.53 19.72
C GLN A 146 8.42 12.57 20.83
N GLU A 147 7.33 13.18 21.30
CA GLU A 147 7.34 14.12 22.42
C GLU A 147 7.83 13.45 23.72
N GLU A 148 7.38 12.23 23.98
CA GLU A 148 7.85 11.46 25.14
C GLU A 148 9.35 11.12 25.04
N MET A 149 9.83 10.73 23.85
CA MET A 149 11.24 10.47 23.61
C MET A 149 12.08 11.73 23.82
N GLN A 150 11.61 12.90 23.36
CA GLN A 150 12.27 14.17 23.62
C GLN A 150 12.31 14.51 25.11
N ARG A 151 11.19 14.32 25.83
CA ARG A 151 11.16 14.50 27.30
C ARG A 151 12.15 13.59 28.01
N ARG A 152 12.18 12.30 27.66
CA ARG A 152 13.14 11.35 28.23
C ARG A 152 14.58 11.75 27.91
N LYS A 153 14.86 12.18 26.68
CA LYS A 153 16.19 12.65 26.28
C LYS A 153 16.62 13.87 27.10
N MET A 154 15.77 14.89 27.21
CA MET A 154 16.06 16.08 28.02
C MET A 154 16.29 15.73 29.49
N PHE A 155 15.47 14.84 30.06
CA PHE A 155 15.64 14.39 31.43
C PHE A 155 16.97 13.65 31.65
N LEU A 156 17.35 12.76 30.73
CA LEU A 156 18.63 12.05 30.81
C LEU A 156 19.82 12.99 30.61
N GLU A 157 19.70 13.99 29.76
CA GLU A 157 20.74 14.97 29.50
C GLU A 157 20.94 15.90 30.71
N ASP A 158 19.86 16.37 31.34
CA ASP A 158 19.89 17.09 32.61
C ASP A 158 20.52 16.24 33.73
N GLN A 159 20.15 14.96 33.83
CA GLN A 159 20.76 14.04 34.79
C GLN A 159 22.28 13.93 34.56
N LYS A 160 22.71 13.76 33.31
CA LYS A 160 24.13 13.68 32.93
C LYS A 160 24.88 14.97 33.25
N TYR A 161 24.28 16.12 32.93
CA TYR A 161 24.87 17.42 33.24
C TYR A 161 25.10 17.57 34.74
N LYS A 162 24.09 17.28 35.56
CA LYS A 162 24.18 17.32 37.03
C LYS A 162 25.27 16.38 37.56
N THR A 163 25.38 15.16 37.04
CA THR A 163 26.45 14.25 37.45
C THR A 163 27.84 14.75 37.08
N ASN A 164 27.98 15.34 35.88
CA ASN A 164 29.26 15.88 35.42
C ASN A 164 29.66 17.15 36.16
N GLU A 165 28.71 18.00 36.53
CA GLU A 165 28.94 19.17 37.38
C GLU A 165 29.51 18.75 38.74
N LEU A 166 28.89 17.74 39.37
CA LEU A 166 29.37 17.20 40.65
C LEU A 166 30.79 16.63 40.52
N LEU A 167 31.08 15.92 39.43
CA LEU A 167 32.42 15.37 39.17
C LEU A 167 33.46 16.49 38.95
N SER A 168 33.11 17.52 38.17
CA SER A 168 33.99 18.66 37.89
C SER A 168 34.31 19.46 39.16
N ARG A 169 33.36 19.56 40.09
CA ARG A 169 33.58 20.18 41.41
C ARG A 169 34.54 19.38 42.29
N LEU A 170 34.57 18.06 42.14
CA LEU A 170 35.51 17.19 42.87
C LEU A 170 36.93 17.30 42.29
N ASP A 171 37.08 17.35 40.97
CA ASP A 171 38.39 17.51 40.31
C ASP A 171 39.04 18.88 40.59
N MET A 172 38.25 19.95 40.67
CA MET A 172 38.75 21.30 40.97
C MET A 172 38.95 21.58 42.46
N GLY A 173 38.34 20.77 43.33
CA GLY A 173 38.30 20.97 44.78
C GLY A 173 39.25 20.07 45.57
N LEU A 174 40.24 19.44 44.94
CA LEU A 174 41.20 18.55 45.59
C LEU A 174 42.47 19.32 46.02
N PRO A 175 42.56 19.88 47.25
CA PRO A 175 43.86 20.09 47.85
C PRO A 175 44.54 18.72 47.96
N LYS A 176 45.86 18.68 47.78
CA LYS A 176 46.71 17.51 48.06
C LYS A 176 46.62 17.22 49.56
N SER A 177 45.52 16.61 49.98
CA SER A 177 45.24 16.27 51.37
C SER A 177 45.87 14.92 51.65
N ASP A 178 47.18 14.92 51.86
CA ASP A 178 47.85 13.84 52.59
C ASP A 178 47.37 13.93 54.05
N SER A 179 46.19 13.37 54.34
CA SER A 179 45.69 12.94 55.66
C SER A 179 44.15 13.01 55.71
N CYS A 180 43.48 12.03 55.12
CA CYS A 180 42.20 11.56 55.62
C CYS A 180 42.24 10.03 55.51
N GLN A 181 42.61 9.35 56.58
CA GLN A 181 42.42 7.91 56.67
C GLN A 181 40.91 7.64 56.55
N THR A 182 40.51 6.90 55.52
CA THR A 182 39.15 6.37 55.39
C THR A 182 38.86 5.45 56.56
N ALA A 183 38.18 5.97 57.59
CA ALA A 183 37.58 5.15 58.62
C ALA A 183 36.62 4.14 57.96
N SER A 184 36.57 2.92 58.48
CA SER A 184 35.71 1.86 57.98
C SER A 184 34.23 2.32 57.92
N PRO A 185 33.43 1.83 56.94
CA PRO A 185 32.07 2.32 56.74
C PRO A 185 31.22 2.16 58.01
N GLY A 186 30.87 3.27 58.63
CA GLY A 186 30.00 3.29 59.80
C GLY A 186 28.56 2.84 59.47
N PRO A 187 27.75 2.52 60.48
CA PRO A 187 26.36 2.07 60.33
C PRO A 187 25.46 3.02 59.52
N GLU A 188 25.85 4.28 59.31
CA GLU A 188 25.18 5.27 58.45
C GLU A 188 25.07 4.83 56.98
N SER A 189 26.03 4.05 56.46
CA SER A 189 25.94 3.42 55.12
C SER A 189 24.70 2.51 55.01
N THR A 190 24.23 1.97 56.13
CA THR A 190 23.03 1.15 56.22
C THR A 190 21.75 2.00 56.17
N ALA A 191 21.75 3.23 56.69
CA ALA A 191 20.58 4.10 56.71
C ALA A 191 20.19 4.60 55.31
N TRP A 192 21.17 5.02 54.49
CA TRP A 192 20.91 5.41 53.09
C TRP A 192 20.37 4.24 52.25
N LYS A 193 20.92 3.03 52.44
CA LYS A 193 20.42 1.81 51.79
C LYS A 193 18.97 1.51 52.16
N ARG A 194 18.59 1.66 53.44
CA ARG A 194 17.21 1.49 53.91
C ARG A 194 16.26 2.52 53.31
N SER A 195 16.68 3.79 53.23
CA SER A 195 15.87 4.85 52.59
C SER A 195 15.68 4.60 51.10
N HIS A 196 16.73 4.16 50.40
CA HIS A 196 16.65 3.81 48.99
C HIS A 196 15.72 2.61 48.76
N ALA A 197 15.84 1.56 49.59
CA ALA A 197 14.97 0.39 49.56
C ALA A 197 13.50 0.77 49.80
N TYR A 198 13.22 1.66 50.74
CA TYR A 198 11.87 2.17 50.97
C TYR A 198 11.31 2.93 49.75
N LYS A 199 12.09 3.86 49.19
CA LYS A 199 11.69 4.59 47.96
C LYS A 199 11.49 3.66 46.78
N GLN A 200 12.27 2.58 46.71
CA GLN A 200 12.14 1.57 45.67
C GLN A 200 10.87 0.74 45.86
N ALA A 201 10.60 0.25 47.07
CA ALA A 201 9.39 -0.50 47.39
C ALA A 201 8.11 0.32 47.11
N LEU A 202 8.14 1.63 47.39
CA LEU A 202 7.02 2.52 47.10
C LEU A 202 6.73 2.61 45.59
N ARG A 203 7.77 2.73 44.75
CA ARG A 203 7.63 2.72 43.28
C ARG A 203 7.14 1.37 42.77
N GLU A 204 7.62 0.28 43.36
CA GLU A 204 7.20 -1.07 43.01
C GLU A 204 5.72 -1.32 43.37
N ASP A 205 5.23 -0.78 44.49
CA ASP A 205 3.80 -0.82 44.84
C ASP A 205 2.94 -0.02 43.86
N GLU A 206 3.37 1.19 43.49
CA GLU A 206 2.67 2.00 42.48
C GLU A 206 2.63 1.30 41.12
N ASN A 207 3.74 0.71 40.68
CA ASN A 207 3.79 -0.08 39.45
C ASN A 207 2.88 -1.32 39.51
N ARG A 208 2.80 -1.98 40.68
CA ARG A 208 1.89 -3.12 40.87
C ARG A 208 0.44 -2.71 40.67
N ARG A 209 0.01 -1.59 41.28
CA ARG A 209 -1.36 -1.06 41.11
C ARG A 209 -1.67 -0.69 39.66
N LEU A 210 -0.69 -0.12 38.95
CA LEU A 210 -0.85 0.21 37.53
C LEU A 210 -1.03 -1.05 36.68
N GLU A 211 -0.26 -2.11 36.94
CA GLU A 211 -0.40 -3.37 36.21
C GLU A 211 -1.73 -4.08 36.57
N GLU A 212 -2.17 -4.03 37.83
CA GLU A 212 -3.48 -4.54 38.24
C GLU A 212 -4.63 -3.82 37.52
N MET A 213 -4.60 -2.48 37.45
CA MET A 213 -5.59 -1.69 36.72
C MET A 213 -5.62 -2.04 35.24
N LYS A 214 -4.44 -2.24 34.62
CA LYS A 214 -4.32 -2.65 33.22
C LYS A 214 -4.89 -4.04 33.00
N GLN A 215 -4.61 -5.01 33.88
CA GLN A 215 -5.21 -6.34 33.81
C GLN A 215 -6.72 -6.28 34.00
N GLU A 216 -7.24 -5.41 34.87
CA GLU A 216 -8.68 -5.24 35.06
C GLU A 216 -9.35 -4.75 33.77
N GLN A 217 -8.74 -3.79 33.08
CA GLN A 217 -9.21 -3.35 31.75
C GLN A 217 -9.17 -4.47 30.71
N GLN A 218 -8.09 -5.28 30.70
CA GLN A 218 -7.98 -6.43 29.82
C GLN A 218 -9.08 -7.47 30.08
N ARG A 219 -9.30 -7.85 31.34
CA ARG A 219 -10.39 -8.77 31.72
C ARG A 219 -11.76 -8.24 31.32
N LYS A 220 -11.99 -6.93 31.45
CA LYS A 220 -13.24 -6.30 31.00
C LYS A 220 -13.40 -6.41 29.49
N ALA A 221 -12.33 -6.17 28.71
CA ALA A 221 -12.36 -6.33 27.26
C ALA A 221 -12.61 -7.80 26.84
N GLU A 222 -11.88 -8.75 27.44
CA GLU A 222 -12.07 -10.18 27.20
C GLU A 222 -13.49 -10.65 27.48
N LEU A 223 -14.11 -10.15 28.56
CA LEU A 223 -15.49 -10.45 28.90
C LEU A 223 -16.47 -9.93 27.83
N MET A 224 -16.24 -8.72 27.33
CA MET A 224 -17.07 -8.13 26.27
C MET A 224 -16.94 -8.91 24.96
N ASP A 225 -15.72 -9.28 24.59
CA ASP A 225 -15.44 -10.10 23.40
C ASP A 225 -16.09 -11.49 23.51
N PHE A 226 -16.01 -12.12 24.69
CA PHE A 226 -16.66 -13.41 24.94
C PHE A 226 -18.18 -13.33 24.77
N LYS A 227 -18.81 -12.28 25.31
CA LYS A 227 -20.25 -12.05 25.14
C LYS A 227 -20.63 -11.85 23.68
N GLN A 228 -19.88 -11.03 22.96
CA GLN A 228 -20.11 -10.79 21.54
C GLN A 228 -19.98 -12.09 20.74
N LYS A 229 -18.95 -12.90 21.01
CA LYS A 229 -18.73 -14.18 20.36
C LYS A 229 -19.87 -15.17 20.57
N GLN A 230 -20.40 -15.24 21.81
CA GLN A 230 -21.58 -16.06 22.12
C GLN A 230 -22.81 -15.61 21.31
N GLU A 231 -23.05 -14.30 21.22
CA GLU A 231 -24.16 -13.77 20.45
C GLU A 231 -24.02 -14.06 18.94
N GLU A 232 -22.83 -13.89 18.38
CA GLU A 232 -22.54 -14.23 16.98
C GLU A 232 -22.70 -15.74 16.71
N GLU A 233 -22.29 -16.60 17.64
CA GLU A 233 -22.53 -18.05 17.54
C GLU A 233 -24.03 -18.38 17.54
N ILE A 234 -24.81 -17.77 18.43
CA ILE A 234 -26.27 -17.95 18.46
C ILE A 234 -26.90 -17.50 17.15
N ARG A 235 -26.50 -16.32 16.63
CA ARG A 235 -27.01 -15.77 15.37
C ARG A 235 -26.71 -16.69 14.18
N THR A 236 -25.48 -17.17 14.05
CA THR A 236 -25.08 -18.06 12.96
C THR A 236 -25.76 -19.43 13.08
N ARG A 237 -25.87 -19.99 14.29
CA ARG A 237 -26.61 -21.24 14.54
C ARG A 237 -28.10 -21.11 14.21
N ALA A 238 -28.74 -20.01 14.59
CA ALA A 238 -30.13 -19.73 14.27
C ALA A 238 -30.34 -19.62 12.76
N HIS A 239 -29.46 -18.88 12.07
CA HIS A 239 -29.49 -18.78 10.60
C HIS A 239 -29.33 -20.15 9.94
N GLN A 240 -28.36 -20.96 10.38
CA GLN A 240 -28.18 -22.32 9.86
C GLN A 240 -29.40 -23.22 10.12
N LYS A 241 -30.03 -23.12 11.30
CA LYS A 241 -31.24 -23.86 11.62
C LYS A 241 -32.41 -23.47 10.71
N GLU A 242 -32.55 -22.18 10.42
CA GLU A 242 -33.57 -21.69 9.49
C GLU A 242 -33.34 -22.22 8.07
N GLN A 243 -32.10 -22.20 7.58
CA GLN A 243 -31.74 -22.80 6.29
C GLN A 243 -32.13 -24.28 6.22
N ARG A 244 -31.85 -25.06 7.29
CA ARG A 244 -32.27 -26.47 7.38
C ARG A 244 -33.80 -26.61 7.35
N ARG A 245 -34.52 -25.75 8.07
CA ARG A 245 -36.00 -25.77 8.11
C ARG A 245 -36.61 -25.53 6.73
N VAL A 246 -36.13 -24.50 6.02
CA VAL A 246 -36.60 -24.16 4.68
C VAL A 246 -36.26 -25.27 3.68
N ASN A 247 -35.04 -25.83 3.76
CA ASN A 247 -34.64 -26.95 2.93
C ASN A 247 -35.53 -28.18 3.15
N ASN A 248 -35.79 -28.55 4.41
CA ASN A 248 -36.67 -29.68 4.73
C ASN A 248 -38.12 -29.42 4.24
N ALA A 249 -38.67 -28.24 4.50
CA ALA A 249 -40.01 -27.87 4.02
C ALA A 249 -40.11 -27.89 2.48
N PHE A 250 -39.03 -27.53 1.77
CA PHE A 250 -38.95 -27.66 0.33
C PHE A 250 -39.02 -29.13 -0.12
N LEU A 251 -38.28 -30.03 0.55
CA LEU A 251 -38.30 -31.47 0.26
C LEU A 251 -39.69 -32.08 0.54
N ASP A 252 -40.34 -31.73 1.65
CA ASP A 252 -41.69 -32.18 1.98
C ASP A 252 -42.69 -31.78 0.88
N ARG A 253 -42.55 -30.54 0.37
CA ARG A 253 -43.39 -30.04 -0.72
C ARG A 253 -43.14 -30.79 -2.05
N LEU A 254 -41.95 -31.33 -2.27
CA LEU A 254 -41.68 -32.21 -3.42
C LEU A 254 -42.33 -33.59 -3.24
N GLN A 255 -42.22 -34.19 -2.06
CA GLN A 255 -42.82 -35.50 -1.77
C GLN A 255 -44.36 -35.45 -1.78
N ASN A 256 -44.98 -34.40 -1.23
CA ASN A 256 -46.43 -34.23 -1.23
C ASN A 256 -47.02 -34.03 -2.64
N LYS A 257 -46.23 -33.62 -3.62
CA LYS A 257 -46.65 -33.60 -5.04
C LYS A 257 -46.56 -34.98 -5.71
N THR A 258 -45.85 -35.91 -5.08
CA THR A 258 -45.62 -37.26 -5.60
C THR A 258 -46.63 -38.27 -5.01
N GLN A 259 -47.35 -37.91 -3.93
CA GLN A 259 -48.51 -38.66 -3.48
C GLN A 259 -49.70 -38.36 -4.40
N PRO A 260 -50.34 -39.36 -5.03
CA PRO A 260 -51.58 -39.14 -5.76
C PRO A 260 -52.64 -38.66 -4.75
N ASN A 261 -53.30 -37.54 -5.03
CA ASN A 261 -54.56 -37.22 -4.38
C ASN A 261 -55.57 -38.30 -4.76
N ASP A 262 -55.73 -39.33 -3.92
CA ASP A 262 -56.81 -40.30 -3.99
C ASP A 262 -58.15 -39.58 -3.73
N ILE A 263 -58.66 -38.92 -4.76
CA ILE A 263 -60.04 -38.44 -4.87
C ILE A 263 -60.70 -39.33 -5.93
N TYR A 264 -60.87 -40.61 -5.62
CA TYR A 264 -61.89 -41.42 -6.26
C TYR A 264 -63.16 -41.30 -5.42
N GLN A 265 -64.04 -40.37 -5.80
CA GLN A 265 -65.44 -40.39 -5.39
C GLN A 265 -66.14 -41.46 -6.25
N PRO A 266 -66.72 -42.55 -5.67
CA PRO A 266 -67.51 -43.48 -6.45
C PRO A 266 -68.80 -42.81 -6.91
N GLY A 267 -69.01 -42.79 -8.21
CA GLY A 267 -70.17 -42.20 -8.86
C GLY A 267 -71.49 -42.81 -8.39
N TYR A 268 -72.47 -41.92 -8.27
CA TYR A 268 -73.88 -42.20 -8.10
C TYR A 268 -74.39 -43.23 -9.13
N THR A 269 -74.88 -44.37 -8.65
CA THR A 269 -75.81 -45.23 -9.40
C THR A 269 -77.08 -45.42 -8.59
N GLY A 270 -78.13 -44.68 -8.96
CA GLY A 270 -79.51 -44.87 -8.52
C GLY A 270 -80.43 -44.56 -9.70
N LEU A 271 -80.79 -45.60 -10.45
CA LEU A 271 -81.78 -45.58 -11.53
C LEU A 271 -83.19 -45.25 -11.01
N PRO A 272 -84.05 -44.64 -11.85
CA PRO A 272 -85.47 -44.91 -11.84
C PRO A 272 -85.92 -45.50 -13.19
N GLN A 273 -86.34 -46.77 -13.20
CA GLN A 273 -87.54 -47.29 -13.88
C GLN A 273 -87.70 -48.79 -13.61
#